data_AF-A0A971VXA3-F1
#
_entry.id   AF-A0A971VXA3-F1
#
_cell.length_a   1.000
_cell.length_b   1.000
_cell.length_c   1.000
_cell.angle_alpha   90.00
_cell.angle_beta   90.00
_cell.angle_gamma   90.00
#
_symmetry.space_group_name_H-M   'P 1'
#
loop_
_entity.id
_entity.type
_entity.pdbx_description
1 polymer ?
#
loop_
_entity_poly.entity_id
_entity_poly.type
_entity_poly.pdbx_seq_one_letter_code
_entity_poly.pdbx_strand_id
1 'polypeptide(L)'
;MIKDKPFCVLSETGPLKQVMLHRPGNELNRLTISNMGDLLFDDLIWLEQAQREHDEFADILRREGCEVLYFNDCLAKVIEDKVVRESLIKSVFMLECIDRHLSEGLTEIFMDMPSEKLASHLISGYSKKEASSLFKSSLSLISKVENGGDFVIHPIPNLYFQRDPAVTVGCGIVIGQMTYDVRRREPLYWKYITNYHPRFKGMEIIFGDSP
;
A
#
# COMPACT_ATOMS: atom_id res chain seq x y z
N MET A 1 -25.02 15.38 15.75
CA MET A 1 -24.28 14.10 15.92
C MET A 1 -23.21 13.84 14.85
N ILE A 2 -22.86 14.78 13.95
CA ILE A 2 -21.75 14.62 12.97
C ILE A 2 -20.44 15.28 13.44
N LYS A 3 -20.51 16.24 14.38
CA LYS A 3 -19.37 17.08 14.79
C LYS A 3 -18.22 16.35 15.51
N ASP A 4 -18.42 15.10 15.96
CA ASP A 4 -17.43 14.36 16.76
C ASP A 4 -16.75 13.21 15.99
N LYS A 5 -17.03 13.02 14.69
CA LYS A 5 -16.36 11.97 13.90
C LYS A 5 -15.12 12.53 13.19
N PRO A 6 -13.97 11.82 13.24
CA PRO A 6 -12.69 12.32 12.71
C PRO A 6 -12.70 12.50 11.19
N PHE A 7 -13.51 11.72 10.46
CA PHE A 7 -13.65 11.82 9.01
C PHE A 7 -15.12 11.87 8.59
N CYS A 8 -15.46 12.79 7.68
CA CYS A 8 -16.80 12.91 7.12
C CYS A 8 -16.77 13.63 5.77
N VAL A 9 -17.23 12.96 4.70
CA VAL A 9 -17.34 13.51 3.34
C VAL A 9 -18.80 13.48 2.90
N LEU A 10 -19.38 14.67 2.75
CA LEU A 10 -20.81 14.86 2.41
C LEU A 10 -21.01 15.51 1.03
N SER A 11 -19.94 15.94 0.37
CA SER A 11 -19.98 16.65 -0.91
C SER A 11 -18.64 16.58 -1.62
N GLU A 12 -18.64 16.59 -2.94
CA GLU A 12 -17.44 16.66 -3.79
C GLU A 12 -16.91 18.10 -3.98
N THR A 13 -17.70 19.12 -3.66
CA THR A 13 -17.37 20.54 -3.92
C THR A 13 -17.21 21.37 -2.66
N GLY A 14 -17.46 20.80 -1.48
CA GLY A 14 -17.30 21.49 -0.21
C GLY A 14 -15.83 21.74 0.12
N PRO A 15 -15.51 22.67 1.04
CA PRO A 15 -14.14 22.93 1.46
C PRO A 15 -13.47 21.65 2.00
N LEU A 16 -12.38 21.25 1.36
CA LEU A 16 -11.62 20.06 1.74
C LEU A 16 -10.80 20.35 3.00
N LYS A 17 -11.02 19.56 4.05
CA LYS A 17 -10.33 19.72 5.33
C LYS A 17 -9.14 18.79 5.50
N GLN A 18 -9.26 17.57 4.97
CA GLN A 18 -8.28 16.51 5.12
C GLN A 18 -8.28 15.63 3.87
N VAL A 19 -7.11 15.13 3.49
CA VAL A 19 -6.96 14.27 2.32
C VAL A 19 -5.85 13.25 2.55
N MET A 20 -6.05 12.02 2.06
CA MET A 20 -5.02 10.99 2.00
C MET A 20 -4.35 11.02 0.64
N LEU A 21 -3.03 11.13 0.62
CA LEU A 21 -2.19 11.02 -0.57
C LEU A 21 -1.17 9.89 -0.40
N HIS A 22 -0.64 9.38 -1.50
CA HIS A 22 0.55 8.54 -1.48
C HIS A 22 1.60 9.17 -2.37
N ARG A 23 2.71 9.59 -1.76
CA ARG A 23 3.83 10.19 -2.48
C ARG A 23 4.53 9.09 -3.29
N PRO A 24 4.74 9.26 -4.62
CA PRO A 24 5.41 8.27 -5.44
C PRO A 24 6.78 7.85 -4.87
N GLY A 25 7.01 6.54 -4.82
CA GLY A 25 8.21 5.92 -4.27
C GLY A 25 8.89 4.97 -5.25
N ASN A 26 9.72 4.08 -4.71
CA ASN A 26 10.52 3.14 -5.50
C ASN A 26 9.70 2.12 -6.29
N GLU A 27 8.40 1.97 -6.02
CA GLU A 27 7.45 1.23 -6.86
C GLU A 27 7.49 1.69 -8.33
N LEU A 28 7.71 2.98 -8.59
CA LEU A 28 7.81 3.48 -9.97
C LEU A 28 9.14 3.09 -10.64
N ASN A 29 10.24 3.04 -9.88
CA ASN A 29 11.54 2.59 -10.39
C ASN A 29 11.56 1.09 -10.73
N ARG A 30 10.52 0.34 -10.32
CA ARG A 30 10.36 -1.09 -10.60
C ARG A 30 9.60 -1.35 -11.90
N LEU A 31 9.07 -0.30 -12.53
CA LEU A 31 8.47 -0.36 -13.85
C LEU A 31 9.55 -0.56 -14.90
N THR A 32 9.25 -1.43 -15.86
CA THR A 32 10.06 -1.73 -17.03
C THR A 32 9.13 -1.82 -18.24
N ILE A 33 9.69 -1.67 -19.43
CA ILE A 33 8.94 -1.81 -20.69
C ILE A 33 8.21 -3.16 -20.73
N SER A 34 8.82 -4.21 -20.17
CA SER A 34 8.26 -5.56 -20.16
C SER A 34 7.14 -5.79 -19.14
N ASN A 35 7.02 -4.99 -18.07
CA ASN A 35 6.05 -5.25 -16.98
C ASN A 35 5.01 -4.13 -16.78
N MET A 36 5.18 -2.95 -17.38
CA MET A 36 4.32 -1.80 -17.10
C MET A 36 2.85 -2.06 -17.47
N GLY A 37 2.58 -2.77 -18.58
CA GLY A 37 1.22 -3.14 -18.97
C GLY A 37 0.53 -4.07 -17.98
N ASP A 38 1.26 -5.06 -17.45
CA ASP A 38 0.75 -5.97 -16.41
C ASP A 38 0.47 -5.22 -15.10
N LEU A 39 1.25 -4.17 -14.82
CA LEU A 39 1.10 -3.31 -13.64
C LEU A 39 0.15 -2.13 -13.87
N LEU A 40 -0.59 -2.11 -14.99
CA LEU A 40 -1.59 -1.09 -15.37
C LEU A 40 -1.00 0.33 -15.44
N PHE A 41 0.19 0.43 -16.00
CA PHE A 41 0.91 1.67 -16.16
C PHE A 41 1.26 1.91 -17.63
N ASP A 42 0.93 3.10 -18.13
CA ASP A 42 1.02 3.42 -19.55
C ASP A 42 2.45 3.75 -20.02
N ASP A 43 3.26 4.37 -19.15
CA ASP A 43 4.62 4.80 -19.48
C ASP A 43 5.57 4.79 -18.27
N LEU A 44 6.86 4.81 -18.53
CA LEU A 44 7.88 4.92 -17.50
C LEU A 44 7.97 6.37 -16.99
N ILE A 45 7.89 6.53 -15.68
CA ILE A 45 7.87 7.84 -15.03
C ILE A 45 9.24 8.15 -14.42
N TRP A 46 9.71 9.38 -14.62
CA TRP A 46 10.87 9.88 -13.90
C TRP A 46 10.49 10.20 -12.44
N LEU A 47 10.85 9.30 -11.53
CA LEU A 47 10.44 9.36 -10.13
C LEU A 47 10.74 10.70 -9.46
N GLU A 48 11.93 11.26 -9.66
CA GLU A 48 12.34 12.52 -9.01
C GLU A 48 11.46 13.68 -9.46
N GLN A 49 11.07 13.71 -10.73
CA GLN A 49 10.18 14.72 -11.27
C GLN A 49 8.74 14.52 -10.76
N ALA A 50 8.23 13.29 -10.78
CA ALA A 50 6.91 12.97 -10.24
C ALA A 50 6.78 13.29 -8.75
N GLN A 51 7.86 13.08 -7.99
CA GLN A 51 7.93 13.47 -6.59
C GLN A 51 7.86 14.98 -6.39
N ARG A 52 8.59 15.77 -7.21
CA ARG A 52 8.51 17.24 -7.16
C ARG A 52 7.11 17.75 -7.46
N GLU A 53 6.48 17.24 -8.52
CA GLU A 53 5.11 17.60 -8.89
C GLU A 53 4.10 17.21 -7.81
N HIS A 54 4.25 16.02 -7.23
CA HIS A 54 3.39 15.58 -6.14
C HIS A 54 3.59 16.41 -4.85
N ASP A 55 4.83 16.80 -4.55
CA ASP A 55 5.14 17.66 -3.40
C ASP A 55 4.53 19.07 -3.60
N GLU A 56 4.65 19.65 -4.79
CA GLU A 56 3.98 20.91 -5.15
C GLU A 56 2.46 20.83 -5.02
N PHE A 57 1.86 19.73 -5.50
CA PHE A 57 0.42 19.46 -5.34
C PHE A 57 0.01 19.40 -3.86
N ALA A 58 0.74 18.64 -3.04
CA ALA A 58 0.48 18.56 -1.61
C ALA A 58 0.63 19.92 -0.91
N ASP A 59 1.59 20.74 -1.32
CA ASP A 59 1.81 22.08 -0.76
C ASP A 59 0.73 23.09 -1.15
N ILE A 60 0.14 22.97 -2.35
CA ILE A 60 -1.06 23.73 -2.71
C ILE A 60 -2.19 23.41 -1.73
N LEU A 61 -2.46 22.13 -1.47
CA LEU A 61 -3.52 21.70 -0.56
C LEU A 61 -3.28 22.20 0.87
N ARG A 62 -2.05 22.11 1.37
CA ARG A 62 -1.68 22.62 2.70
C ARG A 62 -1.88 24.13 2.82
N ARG A 63 -1.52 24.90 1.79
CA ARG A 63 -1.71 26.36 1.76
C ARG A 63 -3.19 26.76 1.80
N GLU A 64 -4.05 25.96 1.18
CA GLU A 64 -5.51 26.13 1.25
C GLU A 64 -6.13 25.62 2.58
N GLY A 65 -5.29 25.24 3.56
CA GLY A 65 -5.73 24.82 4.89
C GLY A 65 -6.19 23.36 4.99
N CYS A 66 -5.94 22.55 3.95
CA CYS A 66 -6.20 21.12 3.98
C CYS A 66 -5.05 20.38 4.66
N GLU A 67 -5.36 19.52 5.63
CA GLU A 67 -4.39 18.59 6.20
C GLU A 67 -4.11 17.44 5.21
N VAL A 68 -2.84 17.23 4.90
CA VAL A 68 -2.41 16.13 4.01
C VAL A 68 -1.87 14.99 4.87
N LEU A 69 -2.50 13.83 4.77
CA LEU A 69 -2.05 12.57 5.36
C LEU A 69 -1.35 11.74 4.28
N TYR A 70 -0.27 11.05 4.65
CA TYR A 70 0.43 10.15 3.73
C TYR A 70 0.13 8.69 4.05
N PHE A 71 -0.22 7.96 2.99
CA PHE A 71 -0.62 6.56 3.06
C PHE A 71 0.48 5.67 3.64
N ASN A 72 1.72 5.83 3.15
CA ASN A 72 2.88 5.07 3.64
C ASN A 72 3.10 5.27 5.14
N ASP A 73 2.93 6.48 5.65
CA ASP A 73 3.12 6.80 7.07
C ASP A 73 2.02 6.16 7.92
N CYS A 74 0.77 6.21 7.45
CA CYS A 74 -0.33 5.51 8.10
C CYS A 74 -0.12 3.99 8.10
N LEU A 75 0.36 3.41 7.00
CA LEU A 75 0.66 1.98 6.93
C LEU A 75 1.80 1.60 7.89
N ALA A 76 2.89 2.37 7.88
CA ALA A 76 4.02 2.19 8.79
C ALA A 76 3.59 2.27 10.26
N LYS A 77 2.68 3.20 10.59
CA LYS A 77 2.15 3.33 11.94
C LYS A 77 1.34 2.11 12.38
N VAL A 78 0.50 1.55 11.50
CA VAL A 78 -0.31 0.37 11.79
C VAL A 78 0.55 -0.85 12.09
N ILE A 79 1.60 -1.05 11.31
CA ILE A 79 2.47 -2.22 11.46
C ILE A 79 3.51 -2.07 12.57
N GLU A 80 3.47 -1.01 13.39
CA GLU A 80 4.21 -0.99 14.66
C GLU A 80 3.68 -2.04 15.65
N ASP A 81 2.37 -2.33 15.61
CA ASP A 81 1.77 -3.43 16.35
C ASP A 81 2.19 -4.77 15.71
N LYS A 82 2.90 -5.60 16.48
CA LYS A 82 3.44 -6.87 15.98
C LYS A 82 2.36 -7.87 15.57
N VAL A 83 1.21 -7.89 16.24
CA VAL A 83 0.09 -8.79 15.91
C VAL A 83 -0.54 -8.36 14.60
N VAL A 84 -0.74 -7.04 14.42
CA VAL A 84 -1.29 -6.49 13.18
C VAL A 84 -0.30 -6.65 12.02
N ARG A 85 1.00 -6.42 12.27
CA ARG A 85 2.09 -6.64 11.32
C ARG A 85 2.09 -8.07 10.80
N GLU A 86 2.10 -9.06 11.69
CA GLU A 86 2.12 -10.48 11.31
C GLU A 86 0.88 -10.86 10.48
N SER A 87 -0.29 -10.37 10.89
CA SER A 87 -1.55 -10.55 10.17
C SER A 87 -1.50 -9.96 8.75
N LEU A 88 -0.96 -8.74 8.61
CA LEU A 88 -0.83 -8.09 7.31
C LEU A 88 0.14 -8.85 6.39
N ILE A 89 1.30 -9.24 6.92
CA ILE A 89 2.31 -10.01 6.15
C ILE A 89 1.69 -11.30 5.60
N LYS A 90 0.96 -12.05 6.43
CA LYS A 90 0.27 -13.27 5.99
C LYS A 90 -0.75 -13.00 4.89
N SER A 91 -1.53 -11.93 5.02
CA SER A 91 -2.51 -11.53 4.00
C SER A 91 -1.84 -11.12 2.68
N VAL A 92 -0.71 -10.41 2.73
CA VAL A 92 0.08 -10.08 1.54
C VAL A 92 0.62 -11.33 0.87
N PHE A 93 1.20 -12.26 1.65
CA PHE A 93 1.76 -13.49 1.12
C PHE A 93 0.70 -14.40 0.47
N MET A 94 -0.53 -14.38 1.01
CA MET A 94 -1.66 -15.06 0.40
C MET A 94 -2.01 -14.47 -0.97
N LEU A 95 -2.09 -13.13 -1.09
CA LEU A 95 -2.38 -12.47 -2.36
C LEU A 95 -1.28 -12.67 -3.41
N GLU A 96 -0.02 -12.72 -2.98
CA GLU A 96 1.15 -12.99 -3.83
C GLU A 96 1.35 -14.48 -4.13
N CYS A 97 0.50 -15.36 -3.56
CA CYS A 97 0.60 -16.82 -3.70
C CYS A 97 1.99 -17.37 -3.34
N ILE A 98 2.64 -16.79 -2.32
CA ILE A 98 3.98 -17.21 -1.87
C ILE A 98 3.90 -18.58 -1.20
N ASP A 99 4.81 -19.48 -1.58
CA ASP A 99 4.84 -20.82 -0.99
C ASP A 99 5.23 -20.82 0.48
N ARG A 100 4.85 -21.88 1.19
CA ARG A 100 5.02 -21.99 2.63
C ARG A 100 6.45 -21.75 3.09
N HIS A 101 7.45 -22.35 2.45
CA HIS A 101 8.84 -22.28 2.92
C HIS A 101 9.40 -20.86 2.76
N LEU A 102 9.10 -20.21 1.63
CA LEU A 102 9.48 -18.82 1.40
C LEU A 102 8.74 -17.86 2.35
N SER A 103 7.45 -18.12 2.60
CA SER A 103 6.64 -17.32 3.52
C SER A 103 7.15 -17.36 4.97
N GLU A 104 7.56 -18.54 5.46
CA GLU A 104 8.09 -18.71 6.82
C GLU A 104 9.41 -17.94 6.98
N GLY A 105 10.33 -18.08 6.02
CA GLY A 105 11.62 -17.38 6.05
C GLY A 105 11.50 -15.86 5.92
N LEU A 106 10.60 -15.36 5.05
CA LEU A 106 10.39 -13.91 4.89
C LEU A 106 9.64 -13.30 6.08
N THR A 107 8.77 -14.06 6.75
CA THR A 107 8.05 -13.56 7.93
C THR A 107 9.03 -13.15 9.02
N GLU A 108 10.03 -13.98 9.34
CA GLU A 108 11.05 -13.67 10.35
C GLU A 108 11.76 -12.33 10.04
N ILE A 109 12.23 -12.19 8.80
CA ILE A 109 12.92 -10.98 8.33
C ILE A 109 12.02 -9.75 8.41
N PHE A 110 10.77 -9.86 7.96
CA PHE A 110 9.84 -8.74 7.92
C PHE A 110 9.38 -8.34 9.33
N MET A 111 9.28 -9.30 10.25
CA MET A 111 8.95 -9.01 11.65
C MET A 111 10.04 -8.19 12.34
N ASP A 112 11.32 -8.39 12.00
CA ASP A 112 12.45 -7.66 12.58
C ASP A 112 12.79 -6.34 11.85
N MET A 113 12.19 -6.10 10.68
CA MET A 113 12.44 -4.89 9.91
C MET A 113 11.81 -3.63 10.57
N PRO A 114 12.47 -2.46 10.49
CA PRO A 114 11.83 -1.19 10.88
C PRO A 114 10.52 -0.96 10.12
N SER A 115 9.48 -0.47 10.81
CA SER A 115 8.13 -0.33 10.24
C SER A 115 8.09 0.48 8.95
N GLU A 116 8.78 1.63 8.91
CA GLU A 116 8.85 2.49 7.73
C GLU A 116 9.46 1.76 6.52
N LYS A 117 10.52 0.99 6.76
CA LYS A 117 11.19 0.20 5.73
C LYS A 117 10.31 -0.95 5.25
N LEU A 118 9.61 -1.62 6.16
CA LEU A 118 8.67 -2.68 5.80
C LEU A 118 7.51 -2.14 4.98
N ALA A 119 6.88 -1.03 5.40
CA ALA A 119 5.80 -0.39 4.65
C ALA A 119 6.27 -0.02 3.23
N SER A 120 7.47 0.55 3.11
CA SER A 120 8.07 0.87 1.82
C SER A 120 8.28 -0.38 0.96
N HIS A 121 8.74 -1.51 1.51
CA HIS A 121 8.89 -2.75 0.74
C HIS A 121 7.56 -3.42 0.37
N LEU A 122 6.54 -3.33 1.22
CA LEU A 122 5.21 -3.84 0.89
C LEU A 122 4.60 -3.08 -0.29
N ILE A 123 4.89 -1.78 -0.43
CA ILE A 123 4.43 -0.93 -1.54
C ILE A 123 5.34 -1.04 -2.77
N SER A 124 6.66 -0.87 -2.60
CA SER A 124 7.66 -0.86 -3.68
C SER A 124 8.04 -2.24 -4.21
N GLY A 125 7.50 -3.29 -3.60
CA GLY A 125 7.79 -4.66 -3.95
C GLY A 125 9.12 -5.16 -3.38
N TYR A 126 9.27 -6.47 -3.44
CA TYR A 126 10.42 -7.22 -2.94
C TYR A 126 10.87 -8.22 -4.00
N SER A 127 12.06 -8.03 -4.56
CA SER A 127 12.56 -8.88 -5.63
C SER A 127 13.06 -10.24 -5.14
N LYS A 128 13.11 -11.22 -6.05
CA LYS A 128 13.74 -12.52 -5.80
C LYS A 128 15.22 -12.39 -5.45
N LYS A 129 15.92 -11.40 -6.02
CA LYS A 129 17.33 -11.12 -5.71
C LYS A 129 17.50 -10.59 -4.28
N GLU A 130 16.65 -9.65 -3.86
CA GLU A 130 16.61 -9.15 -2.48
C GLU A 130 16.31 -10.29 -1.50
N ALA A 131 15.33 -11.14 -1.80
CA ALA A 131 15.04 -12.32 -0.98
C ALA A 131 16.22 -13.30 -0.92
N SER A 132 16.80 -13.66 -2.06
CA SER A 132 17.89 -14.64 -2.13
C SER A 132 19.15 -14.19 -1.39
N SER A 133 19.43 -12.88 -1.35
CA SER A 133 20.58 -12.33 -0.63
C SER A 133 20.52 -12.54 0.88
N LEU A 134 19.32 -12.71 1.44
CA LEU A 134 19.11 -12.90 2.87
C LEU A 134 19.17 -14.37 3.30
N PHE A 135 19.01 -15.30 2.36
CA PHE A 135 18.99 -16.73 2.65
C PHE A 135 20.29 -17.41 2.21
N LYS A 136 21.04 -17.98 3.18
CA LYS A 136 22.27 -18.75 2.92
C LYS A 136 22.02 -20.09 2.21
N SER A 137 20.79 -20.58 2.21
CA SER A 137 20.37 -21.81 1.54
C SER A 137 19.04 -21.58 0.84
N SER A 138 18.81 -22.25 -0.29
CA SER A 138 17.66 -21.98 -1.15
C SER A 138 16.37 -22.51 -0.51
N LEU A 139 15.54 -21.61 0.03
CA LEU A 139 14.32 -21.99 0.74
C LEU A 139 13.19 -22.50 -0.16
N SER A 140 13.20 -22.19 -1.46
CA SER A 140 12.11 -22.58 -2.36
C SER A 140 12.59 -22.87 -3.78
N LEU A 141 12.03 -23.91 -4.42
CA LEU A 141 12.20 -24.18 -5.85
C LEU A 141 11.67 -23.03 -6.72
N ILE A 142 10.60 -22.35 -6.28
CA ILE A 142 9.98 -21.23 -7.00
C ILE A 142 10.94 -20.03 -7.09
N SER A 143 11.75 -19.81 -6.05
CA SER A 143 12.80 -18.78 -6.08
C SER A 143 13.89 -19.05 -7.14
N LYS A 144 14.06 -20.30 -7.57
CA LYS A 144 15.04 -20.72 -8.58
C LYS A 144 14.50 -20.74 -10.00
N VAL A 145 13.19 -20.54 -10.20
CA VAL A 145 12.61 -20.50 -11.55
C VAL A 145 12.87 -19.12 -12.15
N GLU A 146 13.75 -19.09 -13.16
CA GLU A 146 14.11 -17.88 -13.91
C GLU A 146 12.92 -17.28 -14.68
N ASN A 147 11.96 -18.11 -15.10
CA ASN A 147 10.84 -17.69 -15.96
C ASN A 147 9.65 -17.05 -15.22
N GLY A 148 9.68 -16.95 -13.88
CA GLY A 148 8.51 -16.57 -13.08
C GLY A 148 8.59 -15.17 -12.48
N GLY A 149 8.84 -14.12 -13.26
CA GLY A 149 8.92 -12.73 -12.77
C GLY A 149 10.08 -12.43 -11.81
N ASP A 150 10.43 -11.15 -11.67
CA ASP A 150 11.54 -10.71 -10.81
C ASP A 150 11.14 -10.49 -9.35
N PHE A 151 9.85 -10.62 -9.02
CA PHE A 151 9.28 -10.23 -7.73
C PHE A 151 8.75 -11.43 -6.93
N VAL A 152 9.00 -11.38 -5.62
CA VAL A 152 8.29 -12.20 -4.62
C VAL A 152 7.06 -11.44 -4.12
N ILE A 153 7.18 -10.11 -4.02
CA ILE A 153 6.08 -9.19 -3.74
C ILE A 153 6.14 -8.15 -4.85
N HIS A 154 5.08 -8.01 -5.64
CA HIS A 154 5.09 -7.11 -6.77
C HIS A 154 5.09 -5.63 -6.30
N PRO A 155 5.58 -4.66 -7.08
CA PRO A 155 5.36 -3.24 -6.79
C PRO A 155 3.87 -2.87 -7.00
N ILE A 156 3.42 -1.81 -6.34
CA ILE A 156 2.06 -1.25 -6.51
C ILE A 156 2.17 0.20 -7.03
N PRO A 157 2.52 0.39 -8.31
CA PRO A 157 2.79 1.73 -8.86
C PRO A 157 1.55 2.62 -8.90
N ASN A 158 0.35 2.04 -8.92
CA ASN A 158 -0.91 2.78 -8.94
C ASN A 158 -1.30 3.38 -7.59
N LEU A 159 -0.55 3.11 -6.52
CA LEU A 159 -0.92 3.53 -5.17
C LEU A 159 -0.99 5.07 -5.03
N TYR A 160 -0.32 5.86 -5.85
CA TYR A 160 -0.49 7.33 -5.81
C TYR A 160 -1.89 7.77 -6.28
N PHE A 161 -2.64 6.91 -6.97
CA PHE A 161 -4.08 7.08 -7.25
C PHE A 161 -4.94 6.56 -6.09
N GLN A 162 -5.00 7.34 -5.01
CA GLN A 162 -5.74 6.98 -3.79
C GLN A 162 -7.27 6.96 -3.92
N ARG A 163 -7.82 7.34 -5.08
CA ARG A 163 -9.27 7.46 -5.29
C ARG A 163 -9.99 6.12 -5.36
N ASP A 164 -9.38 5.12 -5.99
CA ASP A 164 -10.05 3.87 -6.36
C ASP A 164 -10.10 2.82 -5.23
N PRO A 165 -9.02 2.59 -4.46
CA PRO A 165 -8.96 1.47 -3.52
C PRO A 165 -9.89 1.62 -2.32
N ALA A 166 -10.22 2.85 -1.95
CA ALA A 166 -11.16 3.14 -0.88
C ALA A 166 -11.82 4.50 -1.09
N VAL A 167 -13.12 4.57 -0.82
CA VAL A 167 -13.94 5.78 -1.01
C VAL A 167 -14.66 6.12 0.28
N THR A 168 -14.49 7.33 0.76
CA THR A 168 -15.20 7.83 1.95
C THR A 168 -16.63 8.25 1.58
N VAL A 169 -17.63 7.72 2.28
CA VAL A 169 -19.05 8.05 2.05
C VAL A 169 -19.67 8.42 3.40
N GLY A 170 -20.10 9.69 3.55
CA GLY A 170 -20.52 10.19 4.83
C GLY A 170 -19.39 10.07 5.85
N CYS A 171 -19.67 9.48 7.02
CA CYS A 171 -18.65 9.23 8.05
C CYS A 171 -18.07 7.79 8.02
N GLY A 172 -18.26 7.07 6.93
CA GLY A 172 -17.72 5.72 6.75
C GLY A 172 -16.87 5.62 5.49
N ILE A 173 -16.36 4.42 5.23
CA ILE A 173 -15.51 4.11 4.09
C ILE A 173 -16.01 2.85 3.39
N VAL A 174 -15.94 2.85 2.06
CA VAL A 174 -16.11 1.69 1.20
C VAL A 174 -14.72 1.23 0.80
N ILE A 175 -14.37 -0.01 1.14
CA ILE A 175 -13.14 -0.65 0.68
C ILE A 175 -13.43 -1.31 -0.67
N GLY A 176 -12.67 -0.91 -1.70
CA GLY A 176 -12.88 -1.33 -3.07
C GLY A 176 -12.52 -2.80 -3.30
N GLN A 177 -13.24 -3.44 -4.24
CA GLN A 177 -12.87 -4.74 -4.79
C GLN A 177 -12.30 -4.53 -6.19
N MET A 178 -10.98 -4.57 -6.31
CA MET A 178 -10.30 -4.24 -7.56
C MET A 178 -10.50 -5.32 -8.62
N THR A 179 -10.80 -4.90 -9.85
CA THR A 179 -10.98 -5.80 -11.00
C THR A 179 -9.70 -6.58 -11.34
N TYR A 180 -8.55 -5.94 -11.23
CA TYR A 180 -7.26 -6.51 -11.58
C TYR A 180 -6.48 -6.95 -10.34
N ASP A 181 -5.89 -8.13 -10.41
CA ASP A 181 -5.21 -8.80 -9.30
C ASP A 181 -4.05 -7.97 -8.75
N VAL A 182 -3.31 -7.30 -9.64
CA VAL A 182 -2.17 -6.44 -9.30
C VAL A 182 -2.53 -5.28 -8.36
N ARG A 183 -3.79 -4.86 -8.32
CA ARG A 183 -4.28 -3.78 -7.45
C ARG A 183 -4.92 -4.28 -6.15
N ARG A 184 -5.11 -5.58 -5.93
CA ARG A 184 -5.83 -6.14 -4.77
C ARG A 184 -5.18 -5.85 -3.41
N ARG A 185 -3.88 -5.53 -3.39
CA ARG A 185 -3.17 -5.14 -2.15
C ARG A 185 -3.47 -3.70 -1.72
N GLU A 186 -3.86 -2.82 -2.63
CA GLU A 186 -4.24 -1.44 -2.32
C GLU A 186 -5.42 -1.35 -1.33
N PRO A 187 -6.58 -1.99 -1.58
CA PRO A 187 -7.69 -2.00 -0.63
C PRO A 187 -7.38 -2.80 0.65
N LEU A 188 -6.54 -3.84 0.56
CA LEU A 188 -6.07 -4.58 1.73
C LEU A 188 -5.39 -3.62 2.72
N TYR A 189 -4.47 -2.77 2.25
CA TYR A 189 -3.78 -1.81 3.10
C TYR A 189 -4.74 -0.77 3.70
N TRP A 190 -5.71 -0.29 2.92
CA TRP A 190 -6.77 0.58 3.43
C TRP A 190 -7.62 -0.07 4.53
N LYS A 191 -7.92 -1.37 4.41
CA LYS A 191 -8.64 -2.13 5.45
C LYS A 191 -7.86 -2.15 6.76
N TYR A 192 -6.55 -2.41 6.70
CA TYR A 192 -5.70 -2.38 7.89
C TYR A 192 -5.56 -0.97 8.48
N ILE A 193 -5.41 0.05 7.64
CA ILE A 193 -5.38 1.46 8.09
C ILE A 193 -6.68 1.83 8.78
N THR A 194 -7.83 1.51 8.19
CA THR A 194 -9.14 1.86 8.76
C THR A 194 -9.37 1.16 10.10
N ASN A 195 -9.04 -0.13 10.20
CA ASN A 195 -9.31 -0.92 11.40
C ASN A 195 -8.35 -0.65 12.56
N TYR A 196 -7.07 -0.36 12.28
CA TYR A 196 -6.02 -0.36 13.31
C TYR A 196 -5.34 0.99 13.52
N HIS A 197 -5.41 1.93 12.57
CA HIS A 197 -4.75 3.22 12.75
C HIS A 197 -5.55 4.10 13.73
N PRO A 198 -4.93 4.65 14.80
CA PRO A 198 -5.64 5.40 15.84
C PRO A 198 -6.49 6.56 15.31
N ARG A 199 -6.02 7.20 14.23
CA ARG A 199 -6.71 8.34 13.60
C ARG A 199 -8.04 7.96 12.93
N PHE A 200 -8.17 6.72 12.45
CA PHE A 200 -9.35 6.22 11.76
C PHE A 200 -10.31 5.48 12.71
N LYS A 201 -9.99 5.46 14.02
CA LYS A 201 -10.81 4.82 15.04
C LYS A 201 -12.25 5.33 15.01
N GLY A 202 -13.20 4.41 14.89
CA GLY A 202 -14.63 4.71 14.82
C GLY A 202 -15.15 5.07 13.43
N MET A 203 -14.29 5.02 12.41
CA MET A 203 -14.72 5.00 11.01
C MET A 203 -15.32 3.62 10.70
N GLU A 204 -16.54 3.61 10.19
CA GLU A 204 -17.25 2.38 9.83
C GLU A 204 -16.87 1.96 8.42
N ILE A 205 -16.49 0.69 8.22
CA ILE A 205 -16.38 0.10 6.90
C ILE A 205 -17.78 -0.30 6.44
N ILE A 206 -18.34 0.49 5.53
CA ILE A 206 -19.70 0.32 5.00
C ILE A 206 -19.78 -0.92 4.10
N PHE A 207 -18.71 -1.20 3.36
CA PHE A 207 -18.59 -2.33 2.44
C PHE A 207 -17.12 -2.75 2.28
N GLY A 208 -16.88 -4.03 2.03
CA GLY A 208 -15.55 -4.60 1.80
C GLY A 208 -14.80 -5.08 3.07
N ASP A 209 -15.50 -5.20 4.21
CA ASP A 209 -14.90 -5.67 5.46
C ASP A 209 -14.84 -7.21 5.61
N SER A 210 -15.68 -7.94 4.87
CA SER A 210 -15.70 -9.41 4.85
C SER A 210 -15.01 -9.96 3.58
N PRO A 211 -14.40 -11.16 3.65
CA PRO A 211 -13.72 -11.80 2.52
C PRO A 211 -14.63 -12.06 1.32
#